data_AF-A0A183JBP7-F1
#
_entry.id   AF-A0A183JBP7-F1
#
_cell.length_a   1.000
_cell.length_b   1.000
_cell.length_c   1.000
_cell.angle_alpha   90.00
_cell.angle_beta   90.00
_cell.angle_gamma   90.00
#
_symmetry.space_group_name_H-M   'P 1'
#
loop_
_entity.id
_entity.type
_entity.pdbx_description
1 polymer ?
#
loop_
_entity_poly.entity_id
_entity_poly.type
_entity_poly.pdbx_seq_one_letter_code
_entity_poly.pdbx_strand_id
1 'polypeptide(L)'
;MQAIFSAVFYFVAIPLFPSFLYVGYATVFTMFPVFSLVLDKDVPDRIALTYPELYKTLQKGRELTFKTYFIWQLISVYQGSVIMYGALLLFEDEFIHVVAITFTALLLTELLMVAITIRTWHLLMILAEVISLAIYIMALIVMKAYFDVIDDDRDDADDDDDVRL
;
A
#
# COMPACT_ATOMS: atom_id res chain seq x y z
N MET A 1 -9.95 -1.29 -3.93
CA MET A 1 -10.30 0.14 -3.77
C MET A 1 -10.78 0.78 -5.07
N GLN A 2 -9.98 0.80 -6.14
CA GLN A 2 -10.36 1.44 -7.42
C GLN A 2 -11.73 0.99 -7.96
N ALA A 3 -12.03 -0.31 -7.95
CA ALA A 3 -13.32 -0.83 -8.42
C ALA A 3 -14.52 -0.28 -7.61
N ILE A 4 -14.34 -0.07 -6.30
CA ILE A 4 -15.39 0.42 -5.40
C ILE A 4 -15.58 1.92 -5.61
N PHE A 5 -14.47 2.65 -5.76
CA PHE A 5 -14.49 4.05 -6.15
C PHE A 5 -15.27 4.24 -7.46
N SER A 6 -14.90 3.53 -8.52
CA SER A 6 -15.66 3.59 -9.78
C SER A 6 -17.14 3.20 -9.61
N ALA A 7 -17.47 2.23 -8.76
CA ALA A 7 -18.87 1.86 -8.50
C ALA A 7 -19.68 2.98 -7.83
N VAL A 8 -19.08 3.76 -6.91
CA VAL A 8 -19.73 4.92 -6.28
C VAL A 8 -19.98 6.04 -7.30
N PHE A 9 -19.06 6.24 -8.22
CA PHE A 9 -19.17 7.24 -9.29
C PHE A 9 -19.86 6.70 -10.55
N TYR A 10 -20.95 5.94 -10.40
CA TYR A 10 -21.76 5.42 -11.52
C TYR A 10 -20.96 4.64 -12.59
N PHE A 11 -19.96 3.87 -12.16
CA PHE A 11 -19.04 3.09 -13.01
C PHE A 11 -18.19 3.95 -13.96
N VAL A 12 -17.98 5.23 -13.65
CA VAL A 12 -17.02 6.06 -14.38
C VAL A 12 -15.58 5.67 -13.99
N ALA A 13 -14.73 5.50 -15.01
CA ALA A 13 -13.34 5.10 -14.85
C ALA A 13 -12.43 6.32 -14.53
N ILE A 14 -12.65 6.95 -13.37
CA ILE A 14 -11.77 8.01 -12.86
C ILE A 14 -10.65 7.35 -12.05
N PRO A 15 -9.37 7.60 -12.36
CA PRO A 15 -8.27 7.07 -11.57
C PRO A 15 -8.28 7.70 -10.17
N LEU A 16 -8.32 6.86 -9.13
CA LEU A 16 -8.28 7.32 -7.74
C LEU A 16 -6.91 7.89 -7.38
N PHE A 17 -5.83 7.18 -7.72
CA PHE A 17 -4.46 7.62 -7.45
C PHE A 17 -3.75 8.11 -8.71
N PRO A 18 -2.92 9.16 -8.62
CA PRO A 18 -1.99 9.53 -9.66
C PRO A 18 -1.10 8.35 -10.10
N SER A 19 -0.79 8.25 -11.39
CA SER A 19 0.01 7.14 -11.94
C SER A 19 1.39 7.00 -11.29
N PHE A 20 2.02 8.13 -10.91
CA PHE A 20 3.30 8.11 -10.19
C PHE A 20 3.21 7.37 -8.85
N LEU A 21 2.14 7.58 -8.08
CA LEU A 21 1.91 6.88 -6.81
C LEU A 21 1.62 5.39 -7.03
N TYR A 22 0.88 5.02 -8.08
CA TYR A 22 0.67 3.62 -8.44
C TYR A 22 1.98 2.90 -8.76
N VAL A 23 2.86 3.54 -9.54
CA VAL A 23 4.16 2.96 -9.90
C VAL A 23 5.06 2.86 -8.67
N GLY A 24 5.14 3.92 -7.85
CA GLY A 24 5.92 3.91 -6.61
C GLY A 24 5.45 2.86 -5.61
N TYR A 25 4.13 2.69 -5.49
CA TYR A 25 3.52 1.65 -4.65
C TYR A 25 3.97 0.25 -5.04
N ALA A 26 3.86 -0.09 -6.33
CA ALA A 26 4.13 -1.44 -6.82
C ALA A 26 5.63 -1.78 -6.88
N THR A 27 6.49 -0.79 -7.06
CA THR A 27 7.93 -1.02 -7.33
C THR A 27 8.82 -0.72 -6.14
N VAL A 28 8.49 0.27 -5.32
CA VAL A 28 9.40 0.76 -4.26
C VAL A 28 8.80 0.56 -2.89
N PHE A 29 7.59 1.07 -2.63
CA PHE A 29 7.08 1.17 -1.27
C PHE A 29 6.75 -0.19 -0.63
N THR A 30 6.27 -1.15 -1.42
CA THR A 30 5.85 -2.47 -0.90
C THR A 30 6.81 -3.61 -1.27
N MET A 31 7.83 -3.34 -2.07
CA MET A 31 8.66 -4.39 -2.65
C MET A 31 9.76 -4.90 -1.70
N PHE A 32 10.36 -4.02 -0.87
CA PHE A 32 11.38 -4.44 0.10
C PHE A 32 10.85 -5.46 1.13
N PRO A 33 9.69 -5.26 1.77
CA PRO A 33 9.15 -6.22 2.71
C PRO A 33 8.81 -7.56 2.05
N VAL A 34 8.28 -7.54 0.82
CA VAL A 34 7.99 -8.76 0.05
C VAL A 34 9.25 -9.57 -0.25
N PHE A 35 10.36 -8.91 -0.61
CA PHE A 35 11.63 -9.63 -0.78
C PHE A 35 12.17 -10.17 0.54
N SER A 36 12.01 -9.43 1.63
CA SER A 36 12.44 -9.90 2.94
C SER A 36 11.59 -11.09 3.45
N LEU A 37 10.31 -11.15 3.08
CA LEU A 37 9.44 -12.31 3.37
C LEU A 37 9.94 -13.60 2.72
N VAL A 38 10.59 -13.53 1.55
CA VAL A 38 11.18 -14.72 0.90
C VAL A 38 12.30 -15.34 1.75
N LEU A 39 12.94 -14.54 2.61
CA LEU A 39 13.97 -15.00 3.53
C LEU A 39 13.42 -15.51 4.86
N ASP A 40 12.11 -15.34 5.13
CA ASP A 40 11.48 -15.83 6.35
C ASP A 40 11.44 -17.36 6.35
N LYS A 41 11.75 -17.96 7.51
CA LYS A 41 11.79 -19.41 7.70
C LYS A 41 10.84 -19.79 8.83
N ASP A 42 9.81 -20.56 8.51
CA ASP A 42 8.86 -21.07 9.51
C ASP A 42 9.52 -22.01 10.54
N VAL A 43 10.50 -22.82 10.10
CA VAL A 43 11.17 -23.84 10.92
C VAL A 43 12.68 -23.84 10.64
N PRO A 44 13.55 -23.91 11.66
CA PRO A 44 14.99 -23.96 11.45
C PRO A 44 15.43 -25.29 10.80
N ASP A 45 16.46 -25.21 9.96
CA ASP A 45 16.95 -26.30 9.10
C ASP A 45 17.21 -27.61 9.87
N ARG A 46 17.73 -27.53 11.10
CA ARG A 46 17.97 -28.72 11.96
C ARG A 46 16.68 -29.50 12.27
N ILE A 47 15.59 -28.78 12.58
CA ILE A 47 14.31 -29.41 12.93
C ILE A 47 13.66 -30.00 11.67
N ALA A 48 13.75 -29.30 10.54
CA ALA A 48 13.24 -29.79 9.26
C ALA A 48 13.91 -31.12 8.84
N LEU A 49 15.22 -31.28 9.07
CA LEU A 49 15.94 -32.52 8.79
C LEU A 49 15.65 -33.65 9.80
N THR A 50 15.34 -33.29 11.05
CA THR A 50 15.06 -34.28 12.12
C THR A 50 13.67 -34.89 11.96
N TYR A 51 12.69 -34.11 11.47
CA TYR A 51 11.29 -34.51 11.35
C TYR A 51 10.79 -34.47 9.90
N PRO A 52 11.07 -35.52 9.09
CA PRO A 52 10.68 -35.55 7.66
C PRO A 52 9.15 -35.60 7.43
N GLU A 53 8.36 -35.80 8.48
CA GLU A 53 6.90 -35.74 8.43
C GLU A 53 6.36 -34.33 8.13
N LEU A 54 7.08 -33.27 8.52
CA LEU A 54 6.75 -31.88 8.14
C LEU A 54 6.83 -31.68 6.62
N TYR A 55 7.66 -32.46 5.92
CA TYR A 55 7.73 -32.38 4.46
C TYR A 55 6.52 -33.06 3.79
N LYS A 56 6.02 -34.15 4.39
CA LYS A 56 4.82 -34.86 3.87
C LYS A 56 3.56 -34.01 3.97
N THR A 57 3.47 -33.08 4.92
CA THR A 57 2.32 -32.16 5.00
C THR A 57 2.37 -31.10 3.90
N LEU A 58 3.56 -30.59 3.55
CA LEU A 58 3.76 -29.65 2.43
C LEU A 58 3.40 -30.29 1.08
N GLN A 59 3.79 -31.55 0.84
CA GLN A 59 3.46 -32.28 -0.39
C GLN A 59 1.96 -32.49 -0.62
N LYS A 60 1.12 -32.39 0.42
CA LYS A 60 -0.34 -32.51 0.30
C LYS A 60 -1.00 -31.26 -0.30
N GLY A 61 -0.25 -30.16 -0.51
CA GLY A 61 -0.74 -28.97 -1.21
C GLY A 61 -1.88 -28.24 -0.50
N ARG A 62 -2.07 -28.47 0.80
CA ARG A 62 -3.20 -27.92 1.56
C ARG A 62 -3.13 -26.40 1.74
N GLU A 63 -1.92 -25.84 1.73
CA GLU A 63 -1.70 -24.41 1.94
C GLU A 63 -2.16 -23.58 0.73
N LEU A 64 -1.87 -24.04 -0.50
CA LEU A 64 -2.17 -23.30 -1.74
C LEU A 64 -3.37 -23.90 -2.49
N THR A 65 -4.52 -23.94 -1.83
CA THR A 65 -5.78 -24.41 -2.45
C THR A 65 -6.61 -23.22 -2.97
N PHE A 66 -7.46 -23.44 -3.97
CA PHE A 66 -8.44 -22.45 -4.43
C PHE A 66 -9.28 -21.84 -3.30
N LYS A 67 -9.60 -22.62 -2.26
CA LYS A 67 -10.30 -22.12 -1.06
C LYS A 67 -9.51 -21.00 -0.37
N THR A 68 -8.22 -21.22 -0.14
CA THR A 68 -7.33 -20.24 0.48
C THR A 68 -7.23 -18.99 -0.38
N TYR A 69 -7.07 -19.14 -1.69
CA TYR A 69 -7.06 -18.02 -2.64
C TYR A 69 -8.32 -17.14 -2.54
N PHE A 70 -9.51 -17.74 -2.56
CA PHE A 70 -10.76 -16.98 -2.45
C PHE A 70 -10.92 -16.31 -1.08
N ILE A 71 -10.46 -16.94 0.01
CA ILE A 71 -10.46 -16.31 1.34
C ILE A 71 -9.58 -15.06 1.34
N TRP A 72 -8.34 -15.15 0.85
CA TRP A 72 -7.45 -13.99 0.75
C TRP A 72 -7.99 -12.91 -0.18
N GLN A 73 -8.58 -13.29 -1.31
CA GLN A 73 -9.22 -12.35 -2.22
C GLN A 73 -10.38 -11.59 -1.55
N LEU A 74 -11.19 -12.27 -0.74
CA LEU A 74 -12.29 -11.65 0.02
C LEU A 74 -11.77 -10.72 1.12
N ILE A 75 -10.70 -11.09 1.83
CA ILE A 75 -10.06 -10.24 2.84
C ILE A 75 -9.54 -8.95 2.17
N SER A 76 -8.87 -9.06 1.02
CA SER A 76 -8.37 -7.90 0.26
C SER A 76 -9.50 -6.98 -0.22
N VAL A 77 -10.60 -7.55 -0.72
CA VAL A 77 -11.80 -6.77 -1.09
C VAL A 77 -12.39 -6.07 0.14
N TYR A 78 -12.52 -6.77 1.26
CA TYR A 78 -13.05 -6.21 2.51
C TYR A 78 -12.20 -5.04 3.02
N GLN A 79 -10.88 -5.23 3.15
CA GLN A 79 -9.95 -4.19 3.57
C GLN A 79 -10.03 -2.96 2.65
N GLY A 80 -10.03 -3.18 1.33
CA GLY A 80 -10.17 -2.11 0.36
C GLY A 80 -11.51 -1.38 0.44
N SER A 81 -12.62 -2.09 0.73
CA SER A 81 -13.93 -1.47 0.94
C SER A 81 -13.99 -0.62 2.19
N VAL A 82 -13.45 -1.11 3.29
CA VAL A 82 -13.45 -0.38 4.57
C VAL A 82 -12.64 0.92 4.44
N ILE A 83 -11.45 0.88 3.83
CA ILE A 83 -10.63 2.07 3.63
C ILE A 83 -11.34 3.08 2.72
N MET A 84 -11.90 2.62 1.60
CA MET A 84 -12.56 3.50 0.63
C MET A 84 -13.83 4.13 1.18
N TYR A 85 -14.72 3.31 1.75
CA TYR A 85 -16.00 3.78 2.29
C TYR A 85 -15.80 4.69 3.50
N GLY A 86 -14.84 4.34 4.39
CA GLY A 86 -14.48 5.17 5.53
C GLY A 86 -13.91 6.53 5.13
N ALA A 87 -13.08 6.58 4.08
CA ALA A 87 -12.52 7.83 3.62
C ALA A 87 -13.54 8.73 2.91
N LEU A 88 -14.46 8.15 2.13
CA LEU A 88 -15.53 8.92 1.49
C LEU A 88 -16.44 9.56 2.54
N LEU A 89 -16.89 8.81 3.55
CA LEU A 89 -17.79 9.36 4.59
C LEU A 89 -17.14 10.43 5.48
N LEU A 90 -15.82 10.37 5.70
CA LEU A 90 -15.13 11.23 6.66
C LEU A 90 -14.61 12.53 6.03
N PHE A 91 -14.39 12.56 4.72
CA PHE A 91 -13.70 13.65 4.02
C PHE A 91 -14.39 14.04 2.70
N GLU A 92 -15.72 14.16 2.71
CA GLU A 92 -16.53 14.46 1.51
C GLU A 92 -16.15 15.79 0.83
N ASP A 93 -15.66 16.77 1.59
CA ASP A 93 -15.50 18.15 1.12
C ASP A 93 -14.22 18.42 0.31
N GLU A 94 -13.20 17.54 0.35
CA GLU A 94 -11.94 17.75 -0.39
C GLU A 94 -11.39 16.46 -1.01
N PHE A 95 -11.73 16.23 -2.27
CA PHE A 95 -11.34 15.04 -3.03
C PHE A 95 -9.82 14.77 -3.05
N ILE A 96 -8.99 15.82 -3.11
CA ILE A 96 -7.52 15.71 -3.13
C ILE A 96 -7.00 15.11 -1.81
N HIS A 97 -7.59 15.49 -0.68
CA HIS A 97 -7.24 14.95 0.63
C HIS A 97 -7.64 13.47 0.77
N VAL A 98 -8.78 13.07 0.19
CA VAL A 98 -9.22 11.66 0.17
C VAL A 98 -8.17 10.78 -0.49
N VAL A 99 -7.56 11.22 -1.59
CA VAL A 99 -6.53 10.47 -2.32
C VAL A 99 -5.29 10.24 -1.44
N ALA A 100 -4.77 11.28 -0.78
CA ALA A 100 -3.58 11.17 0.07
C ALA A 100 -3.84 10.29 1.31
N ILE A 101 -5.02 10.44 1.94
CA ILE A 101 -5.40 9.69 3.15
C ILE A 101 -5.61 8.21 2.81
N THR A 102 -6.37 7.90 1.75
CA THR A 102 -6.62 6.52 1.33
C THR A 102 -5.34 5.82 0.87
N PHE A 103 -4.44 6.54 0.19
CA PHE A 103 -3.14 5.98 -0.20
C PHE A 103 -2.25 5.68 1.01
N THR A 104 -2.18 6.62 1.96
CA THR A 104 -1.45 6.42 3.23
C THR A 104 -2.03 5.23 4.00
N ALA A 105 -3.35 5.18 4.15
CA ALA A 105 -4.03 4.09 4.85
C ALA A 105 -3.77 2.75 4.19
N LEU A 106 -3.86 2.65 2.85
CA LEU A 106 -3.55 1.42 2.12
C LEU A 106 -2.12 0.96 2.40
N LEU A 107 -1.14 1.83 2.19
CA LEU A 107 0.28 1.49 2.34
C LEU A 107 0.61 1.06 3.77
N LEU A 108 0.12 1.79 4.76
CA LEU A 108 0.30 1.43 6.17
C LEU A 108 -0.37 0.09 6.51
N THR A 109 -1.57 -0.17 5.99
CA THR A 109 -2.27 -1.44 6.26
C THR A 109 -1.56 -2.63 5.63
N GLU A 110 -0.96 -2.45 4.46
CA GLU A 110 -0.14 -3.49 3.80
C GLU A 110 1.16 -3.76 4.56
N LEU A 111 1.90 -2.71 4.96
CA LEU A 111 3.10 -2.86 5.79
C LEU A 111 2.77 -3.52 7.13
N LEU A 112 1.66 -3.14 7.76
CA LEU A 112 1.20 -3.73 9.02
C LEU A 112 0.76 -5.19 8.86
N MET A 113 0.05 -5.52 7.78
CA MET A 113 -0.34 -6.90 7.46
C MET A 113 0.91 -7.78 7.32
N VAL A 114 1.93 -7.28 6.63
CA VAL A 114 3.23 -7.96 6.51
C VAL A 114 3.88 -8.12 7.89
N ALA A 115 4.01 -7.03 8.67
CA ALA A 115 4.60 -7.02 10.01
C ALA A 115 3.97 -8.05 10.97
N ILE A 116 2.65 -8.23 10.89
CA ILE A 116 1.90 -9.18 11.73
C ILE A 116 2.03 -10.62 11.22
N THR A 117 2.26 -10.82 9.92
CA THR A 117 2.29 -12.16 9.31
C THR A 117 3.65 -12.87 9.51
N ILE A 118 4.73 -12.10 9.68
CA ILE A 118 6.09 -12.63 9.84
C ILE A 118 6.22 -13.52 11.07
N ARG A 119 6.92 -14.65 10.90
CA ARG A 119 7.24 -15.56 12.01
C ARG A 119 8.57 -15.24 12.68
N THR A 120 9.59 -14.86 11.92
CA THR A 120 10.92 -14.57 12.47
C THR A 120 11.38 -13.13 12.21
N TRP A 121 11.61 -12.41 13.31
CA TRP A 121 12.16 -11.06 13.27
C TRP A 121 13.67 -11.12 13.06
N HIS A 122 14.09 -11.13 11.79
CA HIS A 122 15.48 -10.99 11.40
C HIS A 122 15.77 -9.53 10.98
N LEU A 123 17.04 -9.11 11.07
CA LEU A 123 17.41 -7.70 10.87
C LEU A 123 17.00 -7.13 9.51
N LEU A 124 17.03 -7.94 8.44
CA LEU A 124 16.63 -7.50 7.11
C LEU A 124 15.13 -7.16 7.03
N MET A 125 14.29 -7.84 7.81
CA MET A 125 12.85 -7.60 7.82
C MET A 125 12.52 -6.24 8.45
N ILE A 126 13.11 -5.95 9.60
CA ILE A 126 12.97 -4.65 10.28
C ILE A 126 13.49 -3.55 9.36
N LEU A 127 14.66 -3.76 8.76
CA LEU A 127 15.25 -2.79 7.85
C LEU A 127 14.36 -2.56 6.61
N ALA A 128 13.78 -3.61 6.05
CA ALA A 128 12.91 -3.52 4.88
C ALA A 128 11.63 -2.72 5.19
N GLU A 129 10.97 -2.97 6.31
CA GLU A 129 9.79 -2.21 6.73
C GLU A 129 10.12 -0.74 6.98
N VAL A 130 11.20 -0.46 7.71
CA VAL A 130 11.62 0.92 8.03
C VAL A 130 12.04 1.68 6.77
N ILE A 131 12.81 1.05 5.88
CA ILE A 131 13.21 1.67 4.60
C ILE A 131 11.98 1.97 3.75
N SER A 132 11.06 1.02 3.62
CA SER A 132 9.82 1.24 2.87
C SER A 132 9.01 2.42 3.40
N LEU A 133 8.86 2.52 4.73
CA LEU A 133 8.15 3.61 5.37
C LEU A 133 8.89 4.94 5.23
N ALA A 134 10.22 4.95 5.35
CA ALA A 134 11.05 6.14 5.16
C ALA A 134 11.01 6.67 3.72
N ILE A 135 11.08 5.78 2.73
CA ILE A 135 10.96 6.16 1.31
C ILE A 135 9.57 6.73 1.03
N TYR A 136 8.51 6.18 1.64
CA TYR A 136 7.17 6.74 1.52
C TYR A 136 7.07 8.16 2.11
N ILE A 137 7.59 8.39 3.32
CA ILE A 137 7.62 9.73 3.93
C ILE A 137 8.39 10.71 3.05
N MET A 138 9.53 10.29 2.50
CA MET A 138 10.31 11.11 1.57
C MET A 138 9.51 11.46 0.31
N ALA A 139 8.79 10.49 -0.26
CA ALA A 139 7.93 10.72 -1.43
C ALA A 139 6.81 11.72 -1.13
N LEU A 140 6.22 11.69 0.08
CA LEU A 140 5.21 12.67 0.50
C LEU A 140 5.78 14.08 0.64
N ILE A 141 6.99 14.23 1.18
CA ILE A 141 7.64 15.55 1.32
C ILE A 141 7.92 16.15 -0.06
N VAL A 142 8.49 15.35 -0.99
CA VAL A 142 8.77 15.78 -2.36
C VAL A 142 7.48 16.17 -3.09
N MET A 143 6.42 15.39 -2.90
CA MET A 143 5.13 15.66 -3.52
C MET A 143 4.48 16.93 -2.96
N LYS A 144 4.52 17.15 -1.64
CA LYS A 144 4.04 18.39 -1.04
C LYS A 144 4.82 19.59 -1.56
N ALA A 145 6.14 19.49 -1.68
CA ALA A 145 6.98 20.56 -2.23
C ALA A 145 6.65 20.87 -3.71
N TYR A 146 6.30 19.85 -4.50
CA TYR A 146 5.89 20.06 -5.89
C TYR A 146 4.52 20.76 -6.01
N PHE A 147 3.58 20.46 -5.11
CA PHE A 147 2.28 21.12 -5.09
C PHE A 147 2.38 22.57 -4.55
N ASP A 148 3.20 22.80 -3.53
CA ASP A 148 3.43 24.13 -2.94
C ASP A 148 4.04 25.12 -3.95
N VAL A 149 5.00 24.66 -4.75
CA VAL A 149 5.65 25.48 -5.80
C VAL A 149 4.67 25.88 -6.92
N ILE A 150 3.71 25.01 -7.25
CA ILE A 150 2.73 25.31 -8.32
C ILE A 150 1.68 26.32 -7.84
N ASP A 151 1.35 26.32 -6.55
CA ASP A 151 0.45 27.32 -5.97
C ASP A 151 1.16 28.68 -5.81
N ASP A 152 2.45 28.69 -5.45
CA ASP A 152 3.30 29.91 -5.40
C ASP A 152 3.44 30.58 -6.78
N ASP A 153 3.75 29.81 -7.84
CA ASP A 153 3.81 30.30 -9.23
C ASP A 153 2.44 30.79 -9.76
N ARG A 154 1.32 30.38 -9.14
CA ARG A 154 -0.04 30.81 -9.52
C ARG A 154 -0.44 32.11 -8.84
N ASP A 155 -0.08 32.29 -7.59
CA ASP A 155 -0.33 33.54 -6.86
C ASP A 155 0.50 34.69 -7.45
N ASP A 156 1.74 34.42 -7.90
CA ASP A 156 2.58 35.41 -8.59
C ASP A 156 2.04 35.81 -9.98
N ALA A 157 1.29 34.93 -10.65
CA ALA A 157 0.70 35.20 -11.96
C ALA A 157 -0.59 36.04 -11.88
N ASP A 158 -1.36 35.92 -10.80
CA ASP A 158 -2.58 36.71 -10.57
C ASP A 158 -2.21 38.16 -10.15
N ASP A 159 -1.09 38.34 -9.42
CA ASP A 159 -0.60 39.66 -8.99
C ASP A 159 -0.01 40.49 -10.16
N ASP A 160 0.56 39.84 -11.19
CA ASP A 160 1.12 40.53 -12.37
C ASP A 160 0.04 40.96 -13.40
N ASP A 161 -1.15 40.35 -13.35
CA ASP A 161 -2.32 40.74 -14.17
C ASP A 161 -3.13 41.88 -13.52
N ASP A 162 -3.19 41.97 -12.19
CA ASP A 162 -3.88 43.07 -11.48
C ASP A 162 -3.09 44.40 -11.52
N VAL A 163 -1.77 44.36 -11.73
CA VAL A 163 -0.92 45.56 -11.91
C VAL A 163 -0.97 46.10 -13.35
N ARG A 164 -1.59 45.36 -14.29
CA ARG A 164 -1.68 45.72 -15.71
C ARG A 164 -2.99 46.38 -16.16
N LEU A 165 -3.89 46.74 -15.23
CA LEU A 165 -5.13 47.47 -15.50
C LEU A 165 -5.10 48.94 -15.06
#